data_AF-A0A150ITH4-F1
#
_entry.id   AF-A0A150ITH4-F1
#
_cell.length_a   1.000
_cell.length_b   1.000
_cell.length_c   1.000
_cell.angle_alpha   90.00
_cell.angle_beta   90.00
_cell.angle_gamma   90.00
#
_symmetry.space_group_name_H-M   'P 1'
#
loop_
_entity.id
_entity.type
_entity.pdbx_description
1 polymer ?
#
loop_
_entity_poly.entity_id
_entity_poly.type
_entity_poly.pdbx_seq_one_letter_code
_entity_poly.pdbx_strand_id
1 'polypeptide(L)'
;MGINLEYLFIWTYNGYFSDDMKKTLVFLLTFLIINTIGFNFIYSWDDCPFGEKDSSCVYPGDCGKYIDTNNNRICDRSEPSPLTNQKETPTVPIELNLPEIKGSTIKTMTLEEVAKAYSIDTQDLMESLRINVSPKTKVESLRPYGITNSMVKEKAEALFIESNKRRYGENAVINSTHQLESIESKNSLEKILKEDLLVTFGLMILGILYFFRFKRKEIRYFALGISLVYLGFIRGGCLCVVGSLQQLSLYLIGAIKGNYLYWLMLFFLPLGVTILFGRIFCGYACPIGAWQQFLNDIGTKLTKFRMPHKLDKILKYFKYLFALVIVGVVFYSRYPFFQKIDPFSYLFGFNFTLYGIISIAIVSGTSLLISRPFCRYICPYGAVLAIFSKFSIYKIKMKNGCKKCTLCDRVCETDAIANGNLDQAECIRCKKCIDSCKFGILK
;
A
#
# COMPACT_ATOMS: atom_id res chain seq x y z
N MET A 1 38.08 -9.28 12.07
CA MET A 1 38.64 -9.27 10.70
C MET A 1 37.73 -8.42 9.83
N GLY A 2 38.09 -7.15 9.60
CA GLY A 2 37.33 -6.24 8.75
C GLY A 2 37.64 -6.51 7.28
N ILE A 3 36.62 -6.71 6.46
CA ILE A 3 36.76 -6.79 5.00
C ILE A 3 36.38 -5.43 4.44
N ASN A 4 37.36 -4.77 3.83
CA ASN A 4 37.26 -3.46 3.21
C ASN A 4 36.42 -3.54 1.92
N LEU A 5 35.33 -2.76 1.86
CA LEU A 5 34.35 -2.75 0.76
C LEU A 5 34.78 -1.93 -0.48
N GLU A 6 35.97 -1.32 -0.47
CA GLU A 6 36.44 -0.48 -1.58
C GLU A 6 37.03 -1.23 -2.78
N TYR A 7 37.36 -2.52 -2.63
CA TYR A 7 37.97 -3.29 -3.74
C TYR A 7 36.96 -3.93 -4.71
N LEU A 8 35.66 -3.91 -4.42
CA LEU A 8 34.63 -4.52 -5.26
C LEU A 8 34.11 -3.62 -6.39
N PHE A 9 34.41 -2.32 -6.35
CA PHE A 9 33.93 -1.34 -7.35
C PHE A 9 34.88 -1.12 -8.53
N ILE A 10 36.13 -1.56 -8.45
CA ILE A 10 37.15 -1.28 -9.49
C ILE A 10 37.18 -2.36 -10.59
N TRP A 11 36.64 -3.56 -10.36
CA TRP A 11 36.70 -4.65 -11.35
C TRP A 11 35.63 -4.64 -12.43
N THR A 12 34.61 -3.77 -12.36
CA THR A 12 33.55 -3.69 -13.37
C THR A 12 33.85 -2.76 -14.55
N TYR A 13 35.00 -2.08 -14.56
CA TYR A 13 35.34 -1.09 -15.60
C TYR A 13 36.17 -1.63 -16.78
N ASN A 14 36.73 -2.84 -16.68
CA ASN A 14 37.42 -3.46 -17.81
C ASN A 14 36.50 -4.42 -18.56
N GLY A 15 36.11 -4.00 -19.78
CA GLY A 15 35.12 -4.62 -20.66
C GLY A 15 35.47 -6.02 -21.17
N TYR A 16 35.35 -7.04 -20.31
CA TYR A 16 35.57 -8.45 -20.67
C TYR A 16 34.42 -9.39 -20.29
N PHE A 17 33.17 -8.93 -20.36
CA PHE A 17 32.00 -9.81 -20.15
C PHE A 17 30.92 -9.67 -21.22
N SER A 18 30.62 -10.79 -21.90
CA SER A 18 29.54 -10.91 -22.88
C SER A 18 28.17 -10.71 -22.23
N ASP A 19 27.20 -10.23 -23.01
CA ASP A 19 25.85 -9.88 -22.53
C ASP A 19 25.11 -11.06 -21.86
N ASP A 20 25.45 -12.31 -22.19
CA ASP A 20 24.88 -13.48 -21.53
C ASP A 20 25.45 -13.70 -20.13
N MET A 21 26.72 -13.37 -19.90
CA MET A 21 27.30 -13.50 -18.57
C MET A 21 26.80 -12.44 -17.60
N LYS A 22 26.49 -11.22 -18.09
CA LYS A 22 25.80 -10.19 -17.29
C LYS A 22 24.39 -10.64 -16.89
N LYS A 23 23.66 -11.34 -17.79
CA LYS A 23 22.33 -11.90 -17.48
C LYS A 23 22.42 -13.00 -16.44
N THR A 24 23.42 -13.88 -16.53
CA THR A 24 23.62 -14.97 -15.54
C THR A 24 24.06 -14.41 -14.19
N LEU A 25 24.95 -13.42 -14.16
CA LEU A 25 25.40 -12.76 -12.93
C LEU A 25 24.24 -12.02 -12.24
N VAL A 26 23.40 -11.33 -13.01
CA VAL A 26 22.20 -10.65 -12.47
C VAL A 26 21.15 -11.68 -12.04
N PHE A 27 20.96 -12.79 -12.76
CA PHE A 27 20.06 -13.86 -12.33
C PHE A 27 20.54 -14.50 -11.02
N LEU A 28 21.83 -14.76 -10.88
CA LEU A 28 22.44 -15.28 -9.65
C LEU A 28 22.36 -14.27 -8.50
N LEU A 29 22.62 -12.99 -8.75
CA LEU A 29 22.48 -11.93 -7.74
C LEU A 29 21.01 -11.72 -7.34
N THR A 30 20.07 -11.81 -8.28
CA THR A 30 18.63 -11.71 -7.98
C THR A 30 18.15 -12.96 -7.24
N PHE A 31 18.66 -14.15 -7.57
CA PHE A 31 18.38 -15.39 -6.86
C PHE A 31 18.99 -15.40 -5.46
N LEU A 32 20.19 -14.84 -5.28
CA LEU A 32 20.84 -14.62 -3.98
C LEU A 32 20.10 -13.55 -3.16
N ILE A 33 19.60 -12.48 -3.77
CA ILE A 33 18.78 -11.46 -3.11
C ILE A 33 17.41 -12.04 -2.70
N ILE A 34 16.80 -12.89 -3.53
CA ILE A 34 15.55 -13.59 -3.21
C ILE A 34 15.76 -14.62 -2.09
N ASN A 35 16.92 -15.30 -2.05
CA ASN A 35 17.24 -16.24 -0.96
C ASN A 35 17.75 -15.55 0.32
N THR A 36 18.35 -14.36 0.23
CA THR A 36 18.72 -13.54 1.41
C THR A 36 17.53 -12.75 1.97
N ILE A 37 16.50 -12.47 1.16
CA ILE A 37 15.18 -12.00 1.59
C ILE A 37 14.23 -13.18 1.91
N GLY A 38 14.69 -14.41 1.70
CA GLY A 38 14.06 -15.63 2.18
C GLY A 38 14.09 -15.66 3.70
N PHE A 39 13.02 -15.18 4.32
CA PHE A 39 12.53 -15.52 5.65
C PHE A 39 13.56 -16.13 6.62
N ASN A 40 14.48 -15.30 7.13
CA ASN A 40 14.98 -15.51 8.47
C ASN A 40 14.07 -14.70 9.41
N PHE A 41 12.94 -15.31 9.78
CA PHE A 41 12.36 -14.98 11.08
C PHE A 41 13.38 -15.45 12.12
N ILE A 42 14.17 -14.51 12.62
CA ILE A 42 14.82 -14.68 13.92
C ILE A 42 13.68 -14.72 14.92
N TYR A 43 13.34 -15.92 15.39
CA TYR A 43 12.74 -16.06 16.69
C TYR A 43 13.80 -15.65 17.71
N SER A 44 13.71 -14.44 18.27
CA SER A 44 14.29 -14.21 19.58
C SER A 44 13.35 -14.89 20.58
N TRP A 45 13.62 -16.15 20.89
CA TRP A 45 13.21 -16.72 22.16
C TRP A 45 14.35 -16.48 23.13
N ASP A 46 14.41 -15.26 23.66
CA ASP A 46 15.03 -15.02 24.95
C ASP A 46 13.94 -14.37 25.82
N ASP A 47 13.50 -15.17 26.78
CA ASP A 47 12.71 -14.88 27.98
C ASP A 47 11.18 -15.00 27.96
N CYS A 48 10.74 -15.90 28.86
CA CYS A 48 9.41 -16.34 29.21
C CYS A 48 8.54 -15.19 29.78
N PRO A 49 7.21 -15.31 29.73
CA PRO A 49 6.29 -14.21 29.99
C PRO A 49 6.02 -14.11 31.48
N PHE A 50 6.60 -13.13 32.17
CA PHE A 50 5.93 -12.28 33.16
C PHE A 50 6.84 -11.07 33.40
N GLY A 51 6.30 -9.88 33.13
CA GLY A 51 7.05 -8.64 32.92
C GLY A 51 7.77 -8.02 34.13
N GLU A 52 8.37 -6.87 33.80
CA GLU A 52 9.20 -5.94 34.59
C GLU A 52 10.68 -6.31 34.72
N LYS A 53 11.51 -5.52 34.01
CA LYS A 53 12.94 -5.37 34.30
C LYS A 53 13.06 -4.34 35.42
N ASP A 54 13.10 -4.79 36.68
CA ASP A 54 13.66 -3.95 37.72
C ASP A 54 15.16 -3.84 37.45
N SER A 55 15.60 -2.66 37.03
CA SER A 55 16.91 -2.42 36.41
C SER A 55 18.07 -2.29 37.42
N SER A 56 17.97 -2.93 38.59
CA SER A 56 18.96 -2.80 39.67
C SER A 56 19.48 -4.11 40.27
N CYS A 57 19.22 -5.27 39.66
CA CYS A 57 19.73 -6.55 40.17
C CYS A 57 20.97 -7.01 39.38
N VAL A 58 22.11 -7.21 40.05
CA VAL A 58 23.41 -7.49 39.41
C VAL A 58 23.79 -8.98 39.47
N TYR A 59 23.15 -9.80 40.31
CA TYR A 59 23.42 -11.25 40.44
C TYR A 59 22.14 -12.09 40.62
N PRO A 60 22.13 -13.38 40.22
CA PRO A 60 20.98 -14.25 40.39
C PRO A 60 20.73 -14.54 41.88
N GLY A 61 19.56 -14.12 42.39
CA GLY A 61 19.14 -14.25 43.79
C GLY A 61 18.63 -12.97 44.45
N ASP A 62 18.77 -11.82 43.79
CA ASP A 62 18.49 -10.49 44.37
C ASP A 62 17.04 -9.98 44.15
N CYS A 63 16.14 -10.84 43.68
CA CYS A 63 14.77 -10.44 43.34
C CYS A 63 13.82 -10.64 44.54
N GLY A 64 13.25 -9.54 45.06
CA GLY A 64 12.37 -9.51 46.25
C GLY A 64 11.00 -10.19 46.13
N LYS A 65 10.83 -11.16 45.22
CA LYS A 65 9.55 -11.85 44.95
C LYS A 65 9.41 -13.21 45.66
N TYR A 66 10.45 -13.68 46.35
CA TYR A 66 10.49 -14.96 47.05
C TYR A 66 11.17 -14.79 48.41
N ILE A 67 10.70 -15.52 49.43
CA ILE A 67 11.24 -15.45 50.79
C ILE A 67 12.24 -16.61 50.94
N ASP A 68 13.50 -16.30 51.23
CA ASP A 68 14.53 -17.31 51.52
C ASP A 68 14.22 -17.99 52.87
N THR A 69 13.56 -19.14 52.79
CA THR A 69 13.02 -19.87 53.95
C THR A 69 14.10 -20.77 54.56
N ASN A 70 15.11 -21.15 53.78
CA ASN A 70 16.21 -22.03 54.21
C ASN A 70 17.51 -21.27 54.55
N ASN A 71 17.52 -19.94 54.38
CA ASN A 71 18.59 -19.01 54.73
C ASN A 71 19.93 -19.25 54.01
N ASN A 72 19.87 -19.82 52.80
CA ASN A 72 21.05 -20.07 51.96
C ASN A 72 21.46 -18.85 51.11
N ARG A 73 20.72 -17.74 51.21
CA ARG A 73 20.89 -16.47 50.49
C ARG A 73 20.69 -16.60 48.98
N ILE A 74 19.90 -17.58 48.55
CA ILE A 74 19.57 -17.84 47.15
C ILE A 74 18.05 -17.91 47.02
N CYS A 75 17.43 -16.88 46.42
CA CYS A 75 16.00 -16.91 46.10
C CYS A 75 15.75 -17.73 44.83
N ASP A 76 15.26 -18.96 44.98
CA ASP A 76 14.95 -19.88 43.88
C ASP A 76 13.46 -20.24 43.80
N ARG A 77 13.09 -21.07 42.81
CA ARG A 77 11.70 -21.53 42.60
C ARG A 77 11.30 -22.71 43.48
N SER A 78 12.19 -23.19 44.34
CA SER A 78 11.91 -24.25 45.30
C SER A 78 11.02 -23.75 46.43
N GLU A 79 10.94 -22.43 46.60
CA GLU A 79 10.33 -21.77 47.76
C GLU A 79 9.13 -20.89 47.38
N PRO A 80 8.14 -20.76 48.29
CA PRO A 80 6.90 -20.05 48.01
C PRO A 80 7.10 -18.53 47.93
N SER A 81 6.39 -17.86 47.03
CA SER A 81 6.34 -16.40 46.96
C SER A 81 5.58 -15.81 48.18
N PRO A 82 5.89 -14.59 48.64
CA PRO A 82 5.13 -13.93 49.69
C PRO A 82 3.66 -13.79 49.28
N LEU A 83 2.74 -14.31 50.09
CA LEU A 83 1.31 -14.06 49.95
C LEU A 83 1.07 -12.55 50.09
N THR A 84 0.67 -11.90 48.99
CA THR A 84 0.25 -10.51 49.04
C THR A 84 -1.05 -10.46 49.84
N ASN A 85 -1.03 -9.77 50.98
CA ASN A 85 -2.18 -9.58 51.87
C ASN A 85 -3.46 -9.33 51.07
N GLN A 86 -4.39 -10.29 51.13
CA GLN A 86 -5.76 -10.11 50.68
C GLN A 86 -6.39 -9.00 51.52
N LYS A 87 -6.48 -7.79 50.97
CA LYS A 87 -7.58 -6.89 51.36
C LYS A 87 -8.85 -7.51 50.78
N GLU A 88 -9.68 -8.05 51.67
CA GLU A 88 -11.05 -8.45 51.38
C GLU A 88 -11.73 -7.35 50.56
N THR A 89 -11.95 -7.64 49.28
CA THR A 89 -12.80 -6.86 48.38
C THR A 89 -13.90 -7.84 47.96
N PRO A 90 -15.18 -7.47 48.05
CA PRO A 90 -16.28 -8.42 47.96
C PRO A 90 -16.22 -9.26 46.68
N THR A 91 -16.36 -10.57 46.86
CA THR A 91 -16.46 -11.63 45.85
C THR A 91 -17.75 -11.50 45.05
N VAL A 92 -17.80 -10.49 44.19
CA VAL A 92 -18.75 -10.43 43.07
C VAL A 92 -17.94 -10.04 41.83
N PRO A 93 -17.94 -10.86 40.75
CA PRO A 93 -17.37 -10.44 39.48
C PRO A 93 -18.03 -9.13 39.05
N ILE A 94 -17.25 -8.08 38.83
CA ILE A 94 -17.79 -6.83 38.29
C ILE A 94 -18.03 -7.07 36.81
N GLU A 95 -19.29 -7.35 36.45
CA GLU A 95 -19.72 -7.42 35.06
C GLU A 95 -19.69 -6.02 34.45
N LEU A 96 -18.69 -5.77 33.60
CA LEU A 96 -18.59 -4.54 32.82
C LEU A 96 -19.18 -4.79 31.44
N ASN A 97 -20.25 -4.06 31.12
CA ASN A 97 -20.84 -4.05 29.78
C ASN A 97 -20.07 -3.07 28.89
N LEU A 98 -19.70 -3.52 27.70
CA LEU A 98 -19.10 -2.66 26.69
C LEU A 98 -20.15 -1.63 26.22
N PRO A 99 -19.78 -0.35 26.03
CA PRO A 99 -20.69 0.63 25.45
C PRO A 99 -21.16 0.16 24.06
N GLU A 100 -22.45 -0.12 23.89
CA GLU A 100 -23.02 -0.54 22.60
C GLU A 100 -23.20 0.65 21.65
N ILE A 101 -22.09 1.11 21.06
CA ILE A 101 -22.14 2.17 20.06
C ILE A 101 -22.14 1.55 18.66
N LYS A 102 -23.20 1.81 17.88
CA LYS A 102 -23.27 1.39 16.48
C LYS A 102 -22.19 2.11 15.65
N GLY A 103 -21.53 1.39 14.75
CA GLY A 103 -20.48 1.96 13.88
C GLY A 103 -20.97 3.07 12.94
N SER A 104 -22.27 3.12 12.65
CA SER A 104 -22.94 4.23 11.95
C SER A 104 -22.99 5.52 12.77
N THR A 105 -23.12 5.41 14.09
CA THR A 105 -23.15 6.55 15.03
C THR A 105 -21.75 7.08 15.30
N ILE A 106 -20.76 6.19 15.43
CA ILE A 106 -19.34 6.56 15.61
C ILE A 106 -18.84 7.42 14.45
N LYS A 107 -19.36 7.17 13.23
CA LYS A 107 -19.03 7.93 12.02
C LYS A 107 -19.12 9.45 12.20
N THR A 108 -20.17 9.90 12.88
CA THR A 108 -20.48 11.32 13.05
C THR A 108 -19.87 11.94 14.30
N MET A 109 -19.33 11.12 15.21
CA MET A 109 -18.73 11.56 16.47
C MET A 109 -17.31 12.12 16.26
N THR A 110 -16.88 13.01 17.14
CA THR A 110 -15.48 13.45 17.26
C THR A 110 -14.64 12.43 18.04
N LEU A 111 -13.32 12.48 17.91
CA LEU A 111 -12.42 11.62 18.70
C LEU A 111 -12.59 11.84 20.21
N GLU A 112 -12.82 13.08 20.65
CA GLU A 112 -13.19 13.41 22.04
C GLU A 112 -14.52 12.76 22.46
N GLU A 113 -15.54 12.84 21.61
CA GLU A 113 -16.86 12.25 21.91
C GLU A 113 -16.78 10.72 21.99
N VAL A 114 -16.00 10.08 21.12
CA VAL A 114 -15.76 8.63 21.17
C VAL A 114 -15.00 8.27 22.44
N ALA A 115 -13.90 8.97 22.75
CA ALA A 115 -13.12 8.72 23.96
C ALA A 115 -13.98 8.88 25.22
N LYS A 116 -14.81 9.92 25.27
CA LYS A 116 -15.76 10.16 26.37
C LYS A 116 -16.81 9.06 26.47
N ALA A 117 -17.35 8.59 25.35
CA ALA A 117 -18.36 7.53 25.35
C ALA A 117 -17.81 6.18 25.84
N TYR A 118 -16.52 5.92 25.59
CA TYR A 118 -15.81 4.77 26.13
C TYR A 118 -15.10 5.04 27.45
N SER A 119 -15.24 6.23 28.07
CA SER A 119 -14.56 6.58 29.32
C SER A 119 -13.04 6.37 29.29
N ILE A 120 -12.40 6.63 28.15
CA ILE A 120 -10.96 6.52 27.91
C ILE A 120 -10.34 7.89 27.64
N ASP A 121 -9.02 8.00 27.79
CA ASP A 121 -8.31 9.24 27.46
C ASP A 121 -8.25 9.45 25.93
N THR A 122 -8.39 10.70 25.50
CA THR A 122 -8.42 11.04 24.07
C THR A 122 -7.02 10.97 23.46
N GLN A 123 -5.95 11.27 24.22
CA GLN A 123 -4.57 11.12 23.77
C GLN A 123 -4.22 9.64 23.61
N ASP A 124 -4.61 8.78 24.55
CA ASP A 124 -4.41 7.33 24.44
C ASP A 124 -5.11 6.77 23.20
N LEU A 125 -6.33 7.23 22.91
CA LEU A 125 -7.06 6.86 21.70
C LEU A 125 -6.31 7.33 20.44
N MET A 126 -5.88 8.59 20.37
CA MET A 126 -5.13 9.13 19.23
C MET A 126 -3.76 8.46 19.05
N GLU A 127 -3.06 8.12 20.14
CA GLU A 127 -1.79 7.41 20.13
C GLU A 127 -1.96 5.96 19.67
N SER A 128 -3.00 5.27 20.15
CA SER A 128 -3.34 3.92 19.69
C SER A 128 -3.73 3.88 18.21
N LEU A 129 -4.34 4.96 17.71
CA LEU A 129 -4.67 5.20 16.30
C LEU A 129 -3.50 5.78 15.51
N ARG A 130 -2.40 6.15 16.18
CA ARG A 130 -1.15 6.58 15.56
C ARG A 130 -1.27 7.82 14.66
N ILE A 131 -2.18 8.71 15.04
CA ILE A 131 -2.52 9.95 14.32
C ILE A 131 -2.11 11.17 15.12
N ASN A 132 -1.70 12.23 14.43
CA ASN A 132 -1.46 13.54 15.02
C ASN A 132 -2.45 14.56 14.41
N VAL A 133 -3.66 14.58 14.93
CA VAL A 133 -4.78 15.43 14.48
C VAL A 133 -5.45 16.12 15.67
N SER A 134 -6.29 17.11 15.42
CA SER A 134 -7.04 17.77 16.49
C SER A 134 -8.03 16.79 17.15
N PRO A 135 -8.20 16.79 18.48
CA PRO A 135 -9.19 15.95 19.18
C PRO A 135 -10.65 16.15 18.72
N LYS A 136 -10.97 17.33 18.18
CA LYS A 136 -12.29 17.68 17.63
C LYS A 136 -12.56 17.12 16.23
N THR A 137 -11.63 16.33 15.70
CA THR A 137 -11.73 15.74 14.36
C THR A 137 -12.80 14.63 14.35
N LYS A 138 -13.72 14.67 13.38
CA LYS A 138 -14.76 13.64 13.23
C LYS A 138 -14.17 12.32 12.73
N VAL A 139 -14.68 11.18 13.20
CA VAL A 139 -14.18 9.86 12.81
C VAL A 139 -14.29 9.61 11.30
N GLU A 140 -15.34 10.07 10.63
CA GLU A 140 -15.44 9.95 9.15
C GLU A 140 -14.26 10.60 8.42
N SER A 141 -13.72 11.69 8.98
CA SER A 141 -12.59 12.40 8.37
C SER A 141 -11.26 11.65 8.53
N LEU A 142 -11.22 10.55 9.29
CA LEU A 142 -10.04 9.69 9.44
C LEU A 142 -9.91 8.63 8.33
N ARG A 143 -10.98 8.36 7.57
CA ARG A 143 -10.93 7.40 6.44
C ARG A 143 -9.80 7.69 5.46
N PRO A 144 -9.50 8.96 5.12
CA PRO A 144 -8.41 9.26 4.21
C PRO A 144 -7.01 8.96 4.76
N TYR A 145 -6.86 8.82 6.09
CA TYR A 145 -5.61 8.35 6.70
C TYR A 145 -5.49 6.82 6.68
N GLY A 146 -6.46 6.12 6.09
CA GLY A 146 -6.57 4.66 6.11
C GLY A 146 -7.21 4.10 7.38
N ILE A 147 -7.83 4.96 8.20
CA ILE A 147 -8.45 4.57 9.47
C ILE A 147 -9.97 4.49 9.30
N THR A 148 -10.53 3.29 9.43
CA THR A 148 -11.98 3.08 9.28
C THR A 148 -12.71 3.31 10.61
N ASN A 149 -14.02 3.54 10.54
CA ASN A 149 -14.87 3.66 11.74
C ASN A 149 -14.77 2.42 12.64
N SER A 150 -14.62 1.24 12.03
CA SER A 150 -14.44 -0.03 12.74
C SER A 150 -13.13 -0.05 13.51
N MET A 151 -12.04 0.47 12.92
CA MET A 151 -10.74 0.55 13.59
C MET A 151 -10.77 1.48 14.80
N VAL A 152 -11.48 2.62 14.70
CA VAL A 152 -11.66 3.53 15.83
C VAL A 152 -12.47 2.87 16.95
N LYS A 153 -13.56 2.18 16.59
CA LYS A 153 -14.37 1.41 17.54
C LYS A 153 -13.55 0.34 18.24
N GLU A 154 -12.86 -0.50 17.46
CA GLU A 154 -12.02 -1.60 17.95
C GLU A 154 -10.91 -1.10 18.89
N LYS A 155 -10.26 0.03 18.55
CA LYS A 155 -9.24 0.64 19.41
C LYS A 155 -9.81 1.23 20.69
N ALA A 156 -10.95 1.90 20.62
CA ALA A 156 -11.62 2.43 21.80
C ALA A 156 -12.06 1.30 22.75
N GLU A 157 -12.59 0.20 22.20
CA GLU A 157 -12.96 -0.99 22.96
C GLU A 157 -11.74 -1.66 23.61
N ALA A 158 -10.64 -1.82 22.87
CA ALA A 158 -9.40 -2.37 23.40
C ALA A 158 -8.84 -1.52 24.56
N LEU A 159 -8.83 -0.19 24.43
CA LEU A 159 -8.39 0.73 25.47
C LEU A 159 -9.33 0.73 26.68
N PHE A 160 -10.64 0.61 26.47
CA PHE A 160 -11.61 0.47 27.56
C PHE A 160 -11.36 -0.82 28.35
N ILE A 161 -11.14 -1.93 27.66
CA ILE A 161 -10.80 -3.22 28.28
C ILE A 161 -9.49 -3.09 29.08
N GLU A 162 -8.46 -2.49 28.49
CA GLU A 162 -7.16 -2.33 29.12
C GLU A 162 -7.23 -1.41 30.35
N SER A 163 -7.91 -0.26 30.26
CA SER A 163 -8.08 0.67 31.37
C SER A 163 -8.86 0.06 32.52
N ASN A 164 -9.87 -0.78 32.26
CA ASN A 164 -10.64 -1.43 33.32
C ASN A 164 -9.89 -2.63 33.92
N LYS A 165 -9.14 -3.41 33.13
CA LYS A 165 -8.24 -4.45 33.65
C LYS A 165 -7.17 -3.87 34.57
N ARG A 166 -6.59 -2.71 34.23
CA ARG A 166 -5.64 -2.01 35.13
C ARG A 166 -6.30 -1.52 36.42
N ARG A 167 -7.59 -1.15 36.39
CA ARG A 167 -8.31 -0.60 37.56
C ARG A 167 -8.84 -1.67 38.52
N TYR A 168 -9.25 -2.84 38.02
CA TYR A 168 -9.92 -3.88 38.80
C TYR A 168 -9.18 -5.23 38.84
N GLY A 169 -8.02 -5.36 38.18
CA GLY A 169 -7.24 -6.59 38.14
C GLY A 169 -7.90 -7.70 37.32
N GLU A 170 -7.50 -8.95 37.53
CA GLU A 170 -8.03 -10.14 36.82
C GLU A 170 -9.51 -10.46 37.12
N ASN A 171 -10.12 -9.76 38.09
CA ASN A 171 -11.50 -10.00 38.54
C ASN A 171 -12.58 -9.30 37.67
N ALA A 172 -12.17 -8.52 36.67
CA ALA A 172 -13.11 -7.88 35.73
C ALA A 172 -13.55 -8.89 34.65
N VAL A 173 -14.80 -9.35 34.72
CA VAL A 173 -15.42 -10.18 33.68
C VAL A 173 -16.14 -9.25 32.71
N ILE A 174 -15.61 -9.15 31.50
CA ILE A 174 -16.20 -8.32 30.44
C ILE A 174 -17.06 -9.23 29.58
N ASN A 175 -18.38 -9.07 29.67
CA ASN A 175 -19.32 -9.72 28.75
C ASN A 175 -19.18 -9.05 27.38
N SER A 176 -18.24 -9.56 26.58
CA SER A 176 -18.05 -9.13 25.20
C SER A 176 -18.10 -10.34 24.29
N THR A 177 -19.22 -10.49 23.59
CA THR A 177 -19.34 -11.30 22.36
C THR A 177 -18.34 -10.87 21.26
N HIS A 178 -17.65 -9.74 21.44
CA HIS A 178 -16.71 -9.13 20.49
C HIS A 178 -15.20 -9.40 20.74
N GLN A 179 -14.79 -10.09 21.82
CA GLN A 179 -13.36 -10.26 22.12
C GLN A 179 -12.60 -11.15 21.12
N LEU A 180 -13.29 -12.08 20.43
CA LEU A 180 -12.72 -12.88 19.34
C LEU A 180 -12.58 -12.08 18.02
N GLU A 181 -13.42 -11.07 17.78
CA GLU A 181 -13.42 -10.34 16.51
C GLU A 181 -12.27 -9.33 16.37
N SER A 182 -11.74 -8.75 17.45
CA SER A 182 -10.66 -7.72 17.34
C SER A 182 -9.28 -8.31 17.01
N ILE A 183 -8.92 -9.45 17.61
CA ILE A 183 -7.67 -10.17 17.29
C ILE A 183 -7.79 -10.83 15.91
N GLU A 184 -8.97 -11.35 15.57
CA GLU A 184 -9.26 -11.90 14.23
C GLU A 184 -9.30 -10.81 13.15
N SER A 185 -9.84 -9.61 13.43
CA SER A 185 -9.86 -8.43 12.54
C SER A 185 -8.45 -7.93 12.22
N LYS A 186 -7.57 -7.79 13.23
CA LYS A 186 -6.21 -7.33 13.01
C LYS A 186 -5.37 -8.34 12.21
N ASN A 187 -5.50 -9.63 12.52
CA ASN A 187 -4.83 -10.71 11.78
C ASN A 187 -5.40 -10.89 10.37
N SER A 188 -6.72 -10.79 10.20
CA SER A 188 -7.37 -10.89 8.89
C SER A 188 -7.04 -9.69 8.02
N LEU A 189 -7.04 -8.46 8.54
CA LEU A 189 -6.63 -7.28 7.79
C LEU A 189 -5.16 -7.36 7.37
N GLU A 190 -4.26 -7.77 8.26
CA GLU A 190 -2.84 -7.95 7.90
C GLU A 190 -2.65 -9.04 6.83
N LYS A 191 -3.38 -10.16 6.94
CA LYS A 191 -3.38 -11.24 5.94
C LYS A 191 -3.90 -10.75 4.59
N ILE A 192 -5.02 -10.05 4.62
CA ILE A 192 -5.67 -9.44 3.47
C ILE A 192 -4.73 -8.44 2.75
N LEU A 193 -4.00 -7.62 3.51
CA LEU A 193 -3.03 -6.67 2.95
C LEU A 193 -1.82 -7.39 2.33
N LYS A 194 -1.38 -8.53 2.88
CA LYS A 194 -0.33 -9.37 2.28
C LYS A 194 -0.77 -10.01 0.96
N GLU A 195 -2.01 -10.50 0.90
CA GLU A 195 -2.58 -11.10 -0.31
C GLU A 195 -2.62 -10.08 -1.47
N ASP A 196 -3.05 -8.86 -1.19
CA ASP A 196 -3.08 -7.75 -2.15
C ASP A 196 -1.73 -7.44 -2.79
N LEU A 197 -0.68 -7.39 -1.96
CA LEU A 197 0.68 -7.16 -2.42
C LEU A 197 1.17 -8.31 -3.30
N LEU A 198 0.87 -9.55 -2.90
CA LEU A 198 1.24 -10.76 -3.63
C LEU A 198 0.53 -10.84 -4.98
N VAL A 199 -0.77 -10.54 -5.05
CA VAL A 199 -1.52 -10.49 -6.31
C VAL A 199 -0.99 -9.38 -7.21
N THR A 200 -0.73 -8.19 -6.66
CA THR A 200 -0.17 -7.07 -7.43
C THR A 200 1.18 -7.44 -8.03
N PHE A 201 2.08 -8.01 -7.22
CA PHE A 201 3.40 -8.46 -7.68
C PHE A 201 3.29 -9.59 -8.71
N GLY A 202 2.43 -10.57 -8.48
CA GLY A 202 2.15 -11.67 -9.41
C GLY A 202 1.66 -11.17 -10.77
N LEU A 203 0.74 -10.20 -10.80
CA LEU A 203 0.26 -9.58 -12.04
C LEU A 203 1.37 -8.82 -12.80
N MET A 204 2.30 -8.18 -12.08
CA MET A 204 3.46 -7.54 -12.71
C MET A 204 4.45 -8.56 -13.27
N ILE A 205 4.75 -9.64 -12.55
CA ILE A 205 5.56 -10.75 -13.07
C ILE A 205 4.91 -11.32 -14.33
N LEU A 206 3.60 -11.58 -14.30
CA LEU A 206 2.86 -12.05 -15.47
C LEU A 206 2.97 -11.05 -16.64
N GLY A 207 2.88 -9.75 -16.37
CA GLY A 207 3.07 -8.69 -17.37
C GLY A 207 4.48 -8.68 -17.98
N ILE A 208 5.52 -8.88 -17.17
CA ILE A 208 6.91 -8.99 -17.62
C ILE A 208 7.09 -10.25 -18.48
N LEU A 209 6.65 -11.42 -17.98
CA LEU A 209 6.70 -12.67 -18.72
C LEU A 209 5.94 -12.57 -20.05
N TYR A 210 4.77 -11.93 -20.05
CA TYR A 210 4.02 -11.67 -21.27
C TYR A 210 4.79 -10.79 -22.26
N PHE A 211 5.36 -9.69 -21.78
CA PHE A 211 6.11 -8.77 -22.62
C PHE A 211 7.26 -9.48 -23.37
N PHE A 212 8.03 -10.31 -22.67
CA PHE A 212 9.20 -11.01 -23.23
C PHE A 212 8.90 -12.35 -23.91
N ARG A 213 8.04 -13.20 -23.33
CA ARG A 213 7.90 -14.62 -23.71
C ARG A 213 6.68 -14.91 -24.57
N PHE A 214 5.54 -14.28 -24.29
CA PHE A 214 4.26 -14.67 -24.87
C PHE A 214 3.81 -13.74 -26.01
N LYS A 215 3.07 -14.27 -26.98
CA LYS A 215 2.51 -13.52 -28.13
C LYS A 215 0.98 -13.42 -28.12
N ARG A 216 0.29 -14.08 -27.19
CA ARG A 216 -1.18 -14.16 -27.13
C ARG A 216 -1.77 -12.97 -26.38
N LYS A 217 -2.35 -12.01 -27.10
CA LYS A 217 -2.95 -10.78 -26.55
C LYS A 217 -3.99 -11.02 -25.45
N GLU A 218 -4.61 -12.19 -25.46
CA GLU A 218 -5.65 -12.64 -24.51
C GLU A 218 -5.11 -12.68 -23.08
N ILE A 219 -3.84 -13.06 -22.89
CA ILE A 219 -3.20 -13.13 -21.56
C ILE A 219 -3.18 -11.75 -20.89
N ARG A 220 -2.91 -10.70 -21.66
CA ARG A 220 -2.93 -9.32 -21.15
C ARG A 220 -4.33 -8.93 -20.67
N TYR A 221 -5.36 -9.24 -21.46
CA TYR A 221 -6.74 -8.93 -21.10
C TYR A 221 -7.21 -9.75 -19.89
N PHE A 222 -6.76 -10.99 -19.77
CA PHE A 222 -7.00 -11.81 -18.60
C PHE A 222 -6.35 -11.21 -17.34
N ALA A 223 -5.09 -10.76 -17.42
CA ALA A 223 -4.42 -10.07 -16.32
C ALA A 223 -5.15 -8.78 -15.90
N LEU A 224 -5.59 -7.97 -16.88
CA LEU A 224 -6.38 -6.77 -16.62
C LEU A 224 -7.76 -7.09 -16.03
N GLY A 225 -8.39 -8.19 -16.45
CA GLY A 225 -9.64 -8.68 -15.89
C GLY A 225 -9.50 -9.08 -14.41
N ILE A 226 -8.47 -9.87 -14.08
CA ILE A 226 -8.15 -10.24 -12.69
C ILE A 226 -7.88 -9.00 -11.85
N SER A 227 -7.03 -8.09 -12.35
CA SER A 227 -6.73 -6.82 -11.69
C SER A 227 -8.01 -6.03 -11.38
N LEU A 228 -8.90 -5.88 -12.36
CA LEU A 228 -10.13 -5.11 -12.22
C LEU A 228 -11.11 -5.76 -11.23
N VAL A 229 -11.34 -7.06 -11.34
CA VAL A 229 -12.32 -7.77 -10.51
C VAL A 229 -11.80 -7.89 -9.08
N TYR A 230 -10.57 -8.38 -8.90
CA TYR A 230 -10.00 -8.60 -7.57
C TYR A 230 -9.59 -7.28 -6.91
N LEU A 231 -8.57 -6.59 -7.44
CA LEU A 231 -8.02 -5.39 -6.80
C LEU A 231 -8.98 -4.18 -6.87
N GLY A 232 -9.84 -4.14 -7.88
CA GLY A 232 -10.90 -3.14 -8.01
C GLY A 232 -12.10 -3.51 -7.14
N PHE A 233 -13.00 -4.36 -7.64
CA PHE A 233 -14.32 -4.58 -7.05
C PHE A 233 -14.33 -5.40 -5.76
N ILE A 234 -13.62 -6.53 -5.69
CA ILE A 234 -13.61 -7.39 -4.48
C ILE A 234 -12.96 -6.66 -3.31
N ARG A 235 -11.88 -5.92 -3.57
CA ARG A 235 -11.11 -5.18 -2.56
C ARG A 235 -11.60 -3.74 -2.33
N GLY A 236 -12.61 -3.30 -3.07
CA GLY A 236 -13.20 -1.96 -2.94
C GLY A 236 -12.26 -0.80 -3.29
N GLY A 237 -11.21 -1.05 -4.10
CA GLY A 237 -10.23 -0.03 -4.47
C GLY A 237 -9.33 0.46 -3.33
N CYS A 238 -9.25 -0.27 -2.21
CA CYS A 238 -8.39 0.08 -1.06
C CYS A 238 -6.90 0.12 -1.42
N LEU A 239 -6.51 -0.61 -2.47
CA LEU A 239 -5.19 -0.58 -3.09
C LEU A 239 -4.97 0.65 -3.98
N CYS A 240 -5.35 1.83 -3.50
CA CYS A 240 -5.16 3.04 -4.28
C CYS A 240 -3.67 3.40 -4.28
N VAL A 241 -2.94 2.87 -5.27
CA VAL A 241 -1.55 3.26 -5.56
C VAL A 241 -1.46 4.76 -5.90
N VAL A 242 -2.59 5.40 -6.23
CA VAL A 242 -2.67 6.86 -6.36
C VAL A 242 -2.59 7.54 -4.99
N GLY A 243 -3.28 6.99 -3.99
CA GLY A 243 -3.24 7.45 -2.60
C GLY A 243 -1.91 7.18 -1.90
N SER A 244 -1.15 6.15 -2.32
CA SER A 244 0.14 5.82 -1.70
C SER A 244 1.16 6.96 -1.79
N LEU A 245 1.07 7.83 -2.81
CA LEU A 245 1.88 9.05 -2.90
C LEU A 245 1.57 10.05 -1.77
N GLN A 246 0.29 10.26 -1.46
CA GLN A 246 -0.13 11.14 -0.36
C GLN A 246 0.21 10.54 1.00
N GLN A 247 -0.01 9.24 1.13
CA GLN A 247 0.27 8.47 2.33
C GLN A 247 1.78 8.52 2.64
N LEU A 248 2.63 8.36 1.63
CA LEU A 248 4.08 8.58 1.76
C LEU A 248 4.40 10.02 2.17
N SER A 249 3.75 11.01 1.55
CA SER A 249 3.96 12.43 1.90
C SER A 249 3.61 12.71 3.36
N LEU A 250 2.48 12.22 3.86
CA LEU A 250 2.06 12.39 5.26
C LEU A 250 3.02 11.73 6.25
N TYR A 251 3.54 10.55 5.89
CA TYR A 251 4.55 9.86 6.67
C TYR A 251 5.85 10.68 6.77
N LEU A 252 6.33 11.22 5.64
CA LEU A 252 7.56 12.02 5.60
C LEU A 252 7.48 13.29 6.46
N ILE A 253 6.29 13.89 6.60
CA ILE A 253 6.11 15.10 7.44
C ILE A 253 5.79 14.74 8.90
N GLY A 254 5.76 13.45 9.26
CA GLY A 254 5.49 12.98 10.63
C GLY A 254 4.05 13.18 11.10
N ALA A 255 3.09 13.36 10.17
CA ALA A 255 1.67 13.49 10.51
C ALA A 255 1.04 12.15 10.93
N ILE A 256 1.66 11.03 10.55
CA ILE A 256 1.22 9.67 10.88
C ILE A 256 2.41 8.90 11.44
N LYS A 257 2.25 8.21 12.58
CA LYS A 257 3.34 7.51 13.29
C LYS A 257 3.04 6.00 13.42
N GLY A 258 3.39 5.14 12.45
CA GLY A 258 3.08 3.69 12.55
C GLY A 258 3.79 2.75 11.57
N ASN A 259 3.38 1.47 11.57
CA ASN A 259 3.91 0.42 10.66
C ASN A 259 3.43 0.67 9.23
N TYR A 260 4.19 1.50 8.53
CA TYR A 260 3.87 1.99 7.18
C TYR A 260 4.47 1.13 6.06
N LEU A 261 5.12 0.02 6.43
CA LEU A 261 5.82 -0.85 5.51
C LEU A 261 4.95 -1.27 4.32
N TYR A 262 3.66 -1.53 4.54
CA TYR A 262 2.72 -1.86 3.48
C TYR A 262 2.54 -0.73 2.46
N TRP A 263 2.25 0.50 2.90
CA TRP A 263 2.07 1.65 2.00
C TRP A 263 3.36 2.01 1.27
N LEU A 264 4.50 1.88 1.94
CA LEU A 264 5.82 2.02 1.32
C LEU A 264 6.02 0.95 0.24
N MET A 265 5.71 -0.32 0.53
CA MET A 265 5.80 -1.40 -0.45
C MET A 265 4.89 -1.14 -1.65
N LEU A 266 3.63 -0.73 -1.45
CA LEU A 266 2.73 -0.39 -2.54
C LEU A 266 3.21 0.77 -3.40
N PHE A 267 3.93 1.74 -2.82
CA PHE A 267 4.50 2.85 -3.57
C PHE A 267 5.77 2.44 -4.32
N PHE A 268 6.72 1.82 -3.63
CA PHE A 268 8.06 1.53 -4.13
C PHE A 268 8.11 0.30 -5.04
N LEU A 269 7.26 -0.70 -4.84
CA LEU A 269 7.31 -1.92 -5.63
C LEU A 269 6.96 -1.68 -7.11
N PRO A 270 5.85 -0.99 -7.48
CA PRO A 270 5.61 -0.65 -8.87
C PRO A 270 6.58 0.40 -9.42
N LEU A 271 7.14 1.26 -8.56
CA LEU A 271 8.18 2.21 -8.93
C LEU A 271 9.48 1.50 -9.32
N GLY A 272 9.94 0.54 -8.52
CA GLY A 272 11.12 -0.28 -8.78
C GLY A 272 10.97 -1.09 -10.07
N VAL A 273 9.82 -1.74 -10.27
CA VAL A 273 9.50 -2.40 -11.54
C VAL A 273 9.52 -1.42 -12.71
N THR A 274 9.08 -0.17 -12.50
CA THR A 274 9.07 0.86 -13.54
C THR A 274 10.47 1.32 -13.95
N ILE A 275 11.41 1.41 -13.01
CA ILE A 275 12.82 1.71 -13.31
C ILE A 275 13.47 0.58 -14.10
N LEU A 276 13.05 -0.67 -13.91
CA LEU A 276 13.59 -1.78 -14.68
C LEU A 276 12.92 -1.87 -16.06
N PHE A 277 11.61 -2.03 -16.09
CA PHE A 277 10.86 -2.45 -17.28
C PHE A 277 9.95 -1.36 -17.88
N GLY A 278 9.93 -0.15 -17.32
CA GLY A 278 8.98 0.91 -17.66
C GLY A 278 7.61 0.65 -17.03
N ARG A 279 6.57 1.42 -17.43
CA ARG A 279 5.25 1.43 -16.78
C ARG A 279 4.38 0.18 -17.02
N ILE A 280 4.93 -1.01 -16.79
CA ILE A 280 4.23 -2.31 -16.85
C ILE A 280 3.11 -2.37 -15.82
N PHE A 281 3.30 -1.81 -14.62
CA PHE A 281 2.23 -1.76 -13.61
C PHE A 281 0.92 -1.19 -14.18
N CYS A 282 0.98 -0.03 -14.83
CA CYS A 282 -0.18 0.59 -15.48
C CYS A 282 -0.76 -0.29 -16.60
N GLY A 283 0.08 -1.03 -17.33
CA GLY A 283 -0.31 -1.85 -18.47
C GLY A 283 -0.97 -3.19 -18.13
N TYR A 284 -0.69 -3.75 -16.94
CA TYR A 284 -1.05 -5.15 -16.59
C TYR A 284 -1.64 -5.34 -15.19
N ALA A 285 -1.29 -4.53 -14.20
CA ALA A 285 -1.65 -4.76 -12.79
C ALA A 285 -2.58 -3.70 -12.20
N CYS A 286 -2.69 -2.52 -12.81
CA CYS A 286 -3.48 -1.41 -12.30
C CYS A 286 -4.98 -1.54 -12.63
N PRO A 287 -5.89 -1.62 -11.64
CA PRO A 287 -7.33 -1.76 -11.87
C PRO A 287 -7.95 -0.51 -12.53
N ILE A 288 -7.44 0.68 -12.19
CA ILE A 288 -7.82 1.96 -12.80
C ILE A 288 -7.50 1.98 -14.30
N GLY A 289 -6.32 1.45 -14.66
CA GLY A 289 -5.91 1.30 -16.05
C GLY A 289 -6.77 0.27 -16.79
N ALA A 290 -7.12 -0.83 -16.12
CA ALA A 290 -7.98 -1.88 -16.68
C ALA A 290 -9.38 -1.37 -17.00
N TRP A 291 -10.05 -0.70 -16.05
CA TRP A 291 -11.39 -0.13 -16.23
C TRP A 291 -11.47 0.75 -17.49
N GLN A 292 -10.57 1.73 -17.59
CA GLN A 292 -10.56 2.65 -18.72
C GLN A 292 -10.17 1.96 -20.04
N GLN A 293 -9.37 0.89 -19.99
CA GLN A 293 -9.03 0.13 -21.19
C GLN A 293 -10.24 -0.61 -21.74
N PHE A 294 -10.99 -1.30 -20.88
CA PHE A 294 -12.20 -2.01 -21.30
C PHE A 294 -13.25 -1.04 -21.84
N LEU A 295 -13.44 0.11 -21.20
CA LEU A 295 -14.32 1.16 -21.71
C LEU A 295 -13.87 1.67 -23.07
N ASN A 296 -12.57 1.94 -23.25
CA ASN A 296 -12.08 2.41 -24.54
C ASN A 296 -12.22 1.35 -25.65
N ASP A 297 -12.03 0.07 -25.34
CA ASP A 297 -12.22 -1.01 -26.32
C ASP A 297 -13.69 -1.17 -26.73
N ILE A 298 -14.65 -0.78 -25.87
CA ILE A 298 -16.07 -0.65 -26.22
C ILE A 298 -16.28 0.63 -27.05
N GLY A 299 -15.75 1.77 -26.58
CA GLY A 299 -15.93 3.07 -27.20
C GLY A 299 -15.38 3.16 -28.62
N THR A 300 -14.23 2.55 -28.90
CA THR A 300 -13.64 2.48 -30.25
C THR A 300 -14.49 1.72 -31.27
N LYS A 301 -15.42 0.85 -30.81
CA LYS A 301 -16.42 0.21 -31.67
C LYS A 301 -17.61 1.14 -31.96
N LEU A 302 -17.91 2.07 -31.07
CA LEU A 302 -19.02 3.02 -31.18
C LEU A 302 -18.61 4.29 -31.95
N THR A 303 -17.43 4.84 -31.66
CA THR A 303 -16.93 6.08 -32.24
C THR A 303 -15.42 6.04 -32.42
N LYS A 304 -14.93 6.58 -33.54
CA LYS A 304 -13.50 6.67 -33.87
C LYS A 304 -12.99 8.07 -33.58
N PHE A 305 -12.97 8.45 -32.31
CA PHE A 305 -12.37 9.71 -31.87
C PHE A 305 -10.87 9.54 -31.65
N ARG A 306 -10.08 10.52 -32.08
CA ARG A 306 -8.63 10.54 -31.87
C ARG A 306 -8.18 11.92 -31.43
N MET A 307 -7.41 11.98 -30.35
CA MET A 307 -6.98 13.25 -29.77
C MET A 307 -5.89 13.91 -30.67
N PRO A 308 -5.96 15.21 -30.96
CA PRO A 308 -4.90 15.91 -31.70
C PRO A 308 -3.59 15.90 -30.92
N HIS A 309 -2.46 15.58 -31.56
CA HIS A 309 -1.16 15.44 -30.88
C HIS A 309 -0.70 16.67 -30.09
N LYS A 310 -1.06 17.89 -30.51
CA LYS A 310 -0.71 19.11 -29.78
C LYS A 310 -1.43 19.18 -28.43
N LEU A 311 -2.70 18.77 -28.39
CA LEU A 311 -3.58 18.96 -27.24
C LEU A 311 -3.38 17.94 -26.12
N ASP A 312 -3.48 16.63 -26.33
CA ASP A 312 -2.26 15.91 -26.62
C ASP A 312 -1.18 16.15 -25.55
N LYS A 313 -0.04 16.57 -26.09
CA LYS A 313 1.16 16.91 -25.33
C LYS A 313 0.88 17.86 -24.17
N ILE A 314 0.02 18.87 -24.34
CA ILE A 314 -0.31 19.86 -23.29
C ILE A 314 -1.02 19.18 -22.11
N LEU A 315 -2.06 18.40 -22.38
CA LEU A 315 -2.84 17.69 -21.35
C LEU A 315 -1.99 16.65 -20.61
N LYS A 316 -1.02 16.01 -21.27
CA LYS A 316 -0.05 15.13 -20.60
C LYS A 316 0.78 15.86 -19.54
N TYR A 317 1.04 17.16 -19.68
CA TYR A 317 1.75 17.91 -18.64
C TYR A 317 0.89 18.22 -17.42
N PHE A 318 -0.44 18.23 -17.57
CA PHE A 318 -1.37 18.54 -16.49
C PHE A 318 -1.21 17.61 -15.28
N LYS A 319 -0.91 16.32 -15.48
CA LYS A 319 -0.71 15.37 -14.37
C LYS A 319 0.46 15.74 -13.47
N TYR A 320 1.50 16.38 -14.00
CA TYR A 320 2.66 16.80 -13.19
C TYR A 320 2.31 18.00 -12.33
N LEU A 321 1.59 18.97 -12.91
CA LEU A 321 1.05 20.11 -12.17
C LEU A 321 0.10 19.62 -11.08
N PHE A 322 -0.82 18.72 -11.42
CA PHE A 322 -1.77 18.16 -10.48
C PHE A 322 -1.10 17.36 -9.36
N ALA A 323 -0.08 16.55 -9.69
CA ALA A 323 0.72 15.85 -8.69
C ALA A 323 1.41 16.82 -7.72
N LEU A 324 2.02 17.89 -8.24
CA LEU A 324 2.68 18.92 -7.43
C LEU A 324 1.67 19.63 -6.51
N VAL A 325 0.50 20.00 -7.03
CA VAL A 325 -0.56 20.63 -6.23
C VAL A 325 -1.05 19.68 -5.14
N ILE A 326 -1.31 18.41 -5.44
CA ILE A 326 -1.74 17.43 -4.44
C ILE A 326 -0.71 17.27 -3.33
N VAL A 327 0.56 17.14 -3.69
CA VAL A 327 1.64 17.04 -2.70
C VAL A 327 1.69 18.33 -1.87
N GLY A 328 1.69 19.50 -2.49
CA GLY A 328 1.69 20.79 -1.79
C GLY A 328 0.51 20.96 -0.81
N VAL A 329 -0.71 20.58 -1.23
CA VAL A 329 -1.91 20.59 -0.38
C VAL A 329 -1.73 19.65 0.81
N VAL A 330 -1.20 18.44 0.61
CA VAL A 330 -0.93 17.50 1.71
C VAL A 330 0.09 18.06 2.69
N PHE A 331 1.15 18.69 2.19
CA PHE A 331 2.17 19.32 3.03
C PHE A 331 1.62 20.47 3.88
N TYR A 332 0.75 21.30 3.29
CA TYR A 332 0.11 22.42 3.98
C TYR A 332 -0.97 21.98 4.96
N SER A 333 -1.90 21.14 4.52
CA SER A 333 -3.09 20.77 5.29
C SER A 333 -2.92 19.57 6.21
N ARG A 334 -1.84 18.79 6.04
CA ARG A 334 -1.62 17.48 6.68
C ARG A 334 -2.77 16.49 6.45
N TYR A 335 -3.55 16.67 5.37
CA TYR A 335 -4.73 15.86 5.05
C TYR A 335 -4.69 15.29 3.62
N PRO A 336 -4.98 13.98 3.42
CA PRO A 336 -4.96 13.36 2.10
C PRO A 336 -6.25 13.64 1.32
N PHE A 337 -6.37 14.88 0.81
CA PHE A 337 -7.57 15.37 0.11
C PHE A 337 -7.98 14.56 -1.12
N PHE A 338 -7.03 13.98 -1.85
CA PHE A 338 -7.30 13.32 -3.12
C PHE A 338 -8.13 12.05 -2.93
N GLN A 339 -7.98 11.34 -1.82
CA GLN A 339 -8.78 10.14 -1.55
C GLN A 339 -10.29 10.43 -1.44
N LYS A 340 -10.67 11.67 -1.13
CA LYS A 340 -12.09 12.09 -1.13
C LYS A 340 -12.60 12.45 -2.52
N ILE A 341 -11.72 12.79 -3.46
CA ILE A 341 -12.09 13.26 -4.80
C ILE A 341 -11.85 12.16 -5.85
N ASP A 342 -11.19 11.06 -5.48
CA ASP A 342 -10.85 9.97 -6.37
C ASP A 342 -12.12 9.26 -6.92
N PRO A 343 -12.43 9.40 -8.23
CA PRO A 343 -13.59 8.75 -8.83
C PRO A 343 -13.54 7.23 -8.70
N PHE A 344 -12.34 6.64 -8.62
CA PHE A 344 -12.17 5.19 -8.54
C PHE A 344 -12.43 4.64 -7.15
N SER A 345 -12.20 5.41 -6.09
CA SER A 345 -12.61 5.04 -4.73
C SER A 345 -14.14 4.96 -4.62
N TYR A 346 -14.85 5.86 -5.30
CA TYR A 346 -16.32 5.82 -5.38
C TYR A 346 -16.82 4.65 -6.24
N LEU A 347 -16.16 4.40 -7.39
CA LEU A 347 -16.53 3.32 -8.31
C LEU A 347 -16.37 1.94 -7.68
N PHE A 348 -15.20 1.66 -7.12
CA PHE A 348 -14.89 0.34 -6.58
C PHE A 348 -15.46 0.13 -5.19
N GLY A 349 -15.56 1.18 -4.38
CA GLY A 349 -16.15 1.12 -3.04
C GLY A 349 -17.67 1.17 -3.02
N PHE A 350 -18.34 1.22 -4.19
CA PHE A 350 -19.80 1.35 -4.33
C PHE A 350 -20.42 2.49 -3.49
N ASN A 351 -19.69 3.60 -3.36
CA ASN A 351 -20.12 4.76 -2.57
C ASN A 351 -20.61 5.88 -3.50
N PHE A 352 -21.91 5.90 -3.80
CA PHE A 352 -22.49 6.81 -4.79
C PHE A 352 -22.95 8.13 -4.17
N THR A 353 -22.01 9.02 -3.87
CA THR A 353 -22.34 10.43 -3.60
C THR A 353 -22.57 11.19 -4.91
N LEU A 354 -23.31 12.31 -4.90
CA LEU A 354 -23.55 13.12 -6.10
C LEU A 354 -22.24 13.47 -6.83
N TYR A 355 -21.24 13.96 -6.09
CA TYR A 355 -19.92 14.28 -6.62
C TYR A 355 -19.20 13.03 -7.14
N GLY A 356 -19.30 11.90 -6.44
CA GLY A 356 -18.76 10.62 -6.86
C GLY A 356 -19.34 10.17 -8.20
N ILE A 357 -20.67 10.17 -8.35
CA ILE A 357 -21.36 9.80 -9.59
C ILE A 357 -20.91 10.69 -10.75
N ILE A 358 -20.89 12.02 -10.56
CA ILE A 358 -20.46 12.96 -11.59
C ILE A 358 -19.00 12.68 -12.01
N SER A 359 -18.11 12.48 -11.04
CA SER A 359 -16.69 12.20 -11.34
C SER A 359 -16.49 10.88 -12.10
N ILE A 360 -17.22 9.82 -11.72
CA ILE A 360 -17.21 8.52 -12.40
C ILE A 360 -17.76 8.66 -13.82
N ALA A 361 -18.87 9.39 -13.98
CA ALA A 361 -19.50 9.61 -15.28
C ALA A 361 -18.56 10.36 -16.23
N ILE A 362 -17.88 11.41 -15.76
CA ILE A 362 -16.90 12.16 -16.54
C ILE A 362 -15.72 11.26 -16.94
N VAL A 363 -15.10 10.56 -16.00
CA VAL A 363 -13.93 9.72 -16.30
C VAL A 363 -14.30 8.53 -17.19
N SER A 364 -15.42 7.88 -16.93
CA SER A 364 -15.87 6.74 -17.73
C SER A 364 -16.33 7.18 -19.13
N GLY A 365 -17.09 8.28 -19.24
CA GLY A 365 -17.52 8.84 -20.51
C GLY A 365 -16.34 9.30 -21.37
N THR A 366 -15.37 9.99 -20.78
CA THR A 366 -14.13 10.36 -21.50
C THR A 366 -13.28 9.14 -21.86
N SER A 367 -13.33 8.05 -21.08
CA SER A 367 -12.63 6.80 -21.39
C SER A 367 -13.20 6.06 -22.60
N LEU A 368 -14.47 6.28 -22.94
CA LEU A 368 -15.06 5.77 -24.19
C LEU A 368 -14.42 6.46 -25.41
N LEU A 369 -14.12 7.76 -25.31
CA LEU A 369 -13.61 8.56 -26.43
C LEU A 369 -12.08 8.52 -26.53
N ILE A 370 -11.40 8.56 -25.39
CA ILE A 370 -9.95 8.67 -25.28
C ILE A 370 -9.46 7.47 -24.48
N SER A 371 -8.38 6.84 -24.93
CA SER A 371 -7.77 5.74 -24.19
C SER A 371 -7.12 6.27 -22.89
N ARG A 372 -7.58 5.75 -21.73
CA ARG A 372 -6.98 5.97 -20.39
C ARG A 372 -6.76 7.45 -20.00
N PRO A 373 -7.78 8.32 -20.09
CA PRO A 373 -7.64 9.77 -19.89
C PRO A 373 -7.16 10.13 -18.49
N PHE A 374 -7.64 9.45 -17.44
CA PHE A 374 -7.20 9.70 -16.07
C PHE A 374 -5.71 9.37 -15.89
N CYS A 375 -5.25 8.22 -16.39
CA CYS A 375 -3.83 7.83 -16.28
C CYS A 375 -2.91 8.75 -17.09
N ARG A 376 -3.41 9.31 -18.19
CA ARG A 376 -2.64 10.15 -19.11
C ARG A 376 -2.53 11.59 -18.64
N TYR A 377 -3.59 12.14 -18.04
CA TYR A 377 -3.72 13.57 -17.79
C TYR A 377 -3.85 13.95 -16.31
N ILE A 378 -4.33 13.07 -15.42
CA ILE A 378 -4.68 13.44 -14.04
C ILE A 378 -3.89 12.64 -13.00
N CYS A 379 -3.61 11.37 -13.24
CA CYS A 379 -3.09 10.46 -12.22
C CYS A 379 -1.72 10.92 -11.65
N PRO A 380 -1.64 11.31 -10.36
CA PRO A 380 -0.41 11.81 -9.77
C PRO A 380 0.65 10.70 -9.62
N TYR A 381 0.25 9.47 -9.31
CA TYR A 381 1.18 8.34 -9.32
C TYR A 381 1.68 8.02 -10.73
N GLY A 382 0.82 8.17 -11.75
CA GLY A 382 1.21 8.06 -13.15
C GLY A 382 2.24 9.12 -13.57
N ALA A 383 2.20 10.31 -12.97
CA ALA A 383 3.20 11.35 -13.17
C ALA A 383 4.58 10.92 -12.64
N VAL A 384 4.62 10.40 -11.40
CA VAL A 384 5.85 9.85 -10.80
C VAL A 384 6.41 8.73 -11.68
N LEU A 385 5.59 7.72 -12.00
CA LEU A 385 6.04 6.59 -12.84
C LEU A 385 6.52 7.04 -14.23
N ALA A 386 5.93 8.09 -14.82
CA ALA A 386 6.38 8.62 -16.10
C ALA A 386 7.81 9.19 -16.04
N ILE A 387 8.17 9.88 -14.95
CA ILE A 387 9.53 10.41 -14.74
C ILE A 387 10.53 9.26 -14.70
N PHE A 388 10.27 8.25 -13.89
CA PHE A 388 11.18 7.11 -13.72
C PHE A 388 11.21 6.19 -14.96
N SER A 389 10.11 6.07 -15.69
CA SER A 389 10.06 5.28 -16.94
C SER A 389 10.98 5.84 -18.03
N LYS A 390 11.30 7.14 -18.02
CA LYS A 390 12.30 7.72 -18.94
C LYS A 390 13.69 7.11 -18.73
N PHE A 391 13.99 6.70 -17.51
CA PHE A 391 15.25 6.07 -17.12
C PHE A 391 15.17 4.53 -17.14
N SER A 392 14.08 3.95 -17.65
CA SER A 392 13.91 2.49 -17.63
C SER A 392 15.06 1.78 -18.34
N ILE A 393 15.57 0.68 -17.79
CA ILE A 393 16.66 -0.10 -18.42
C ILE A 393 16.17 -0.74 -19.73
N TYR A 394 15.03 -1.43 -19.68
CA TYR A 394 14.45 -2.10 -20.84
C TYR A 394 13.57 -1.12 -21.63
N LYS A 395 14.16 -0.38 -22.58
CA LYS A 395 13.45 0.53 -23.49
C LYS A 395 13.06 -0.16 -24.79
N ILE A 396 11.87 0.12 -25.30
CA ILE A 396 11.51 -0.26 -26.66
C ILE A 396 12.28 0.68 -27.60
N LYS A 397 13.09 0.11 -28.48
CA LYS A 397 13.90 0.87 -29.45
C LYS A 397 13.33 0.66 -30.85
N MET A 398 13.32 1.72 -31.64
CA MET A 398 13.12 1.60 -33.07
C MET A 398 14.46 1.38 -33.75
N LYS A 399 14.57 0.33 -34.56
CA LYS A 399 15.71 0.12 -35.45
C LYS A 399 15.72 1.12 -36.61
N ASN A 400 16.89 1.29 -37.21
CA ASN A 400 17.04 2.01 -38.47
C ASN A 400 16.25 1.31 -39.58
N GLY A 401 15.67 2.07 -40.50
CA GLY A 401 14.83 1.54 -41.60
C GLY A 401 13.32 1.73 -41.43
N CYS A 402 12.86 2.56 -40.49
CA CYS A 402 11.44 2.90 -40.34
C CYS A 402 10.86 3.55 -41.61
N LYS A 403 9.84 2.91 -42.20
CA LYS A 403 9.13 3.40 -43.39
C LYS A 403 8.03 4.43 -43.09
N LYS A 404 7.92 4.90 -41.84
CA LYS A 404 6.92 5.90 -41.39
C LYS A 404 5.47 5.56 -41.79
N CYS A 405 5.09 4.27 -41.79
CA CYS A 405 3.76 3.81 -42.20
C CYS A 405 2.60 4.11 -41.21
N THR A 406 2.87 4.84 -40.12
CA THR A 406 1.93 5.27 -39.05
C THR A 406 1.12 4.16 -38.35
N LEU A 407 1.39 2.89 -38.64
CA LEU A 407 0.63 1.78 -38.05
C LEU A 407 0.86 1.64 -36.54
N CYS A 408 2.11 1.78 -36.09
CA CYS A 408 2.46 1.72 -34.66
C CYS A 408 1.88 2.89 -33.87
N ASP A 409 1.79 4.08 -34.49
CA ASP A 409 1.11 5.25 -33.96
C ASP A 409 -0.38 4.93 -33.78
N ARG A 410 -1.07 4.48 -34.84
CA ARG A 410 -2.51 4.18 -34.83
C ARG A 410 -2.96 3.15 -33.80
N VAL A 411 -2.11 2.17 -33.48
CA VAL A 411 -2.43 1.12 -32.50
C VAL A 411 -1.99 1.48 -31.06
N CYS A 412 -1.31 2.60 -30.87
CA CYS A 412 -0.79 2.99 -29.56
C CYS A 412 -1.91 3.52 -28.65
N GLU A 413 -2.23 2.76 -27.60
CA GLU A 413 -3.29 3.12 -26.62
C GLU A 413 -3.01 4.38 -25.81
N THR A 414 -1.78 4.92 -25.79
CA THR A 414 -1.45 6.12 -25.01
C THR A 414 -0.96 7.27 -25.91
N ASP A 415 -1.07 7.10 -27.23
CA ASP A 415 -0.39 7.90 -28.25
C ASP A 415 1.02 8.33 -27.81
N ALA A 416 1.79 7.36 -27.31
CA ALA A 416 3.20 7.55 -26.94
C ALA A 416 4.11 7.60 -28.17
N ILE A 417 3.60 7.22 -29.35
CA ILE A 417 4.35 7.24 -30.61
C ILE A 417 3.83 8.39 -31.47
N ALA A 418 4.71 9.29 -31.87
CA ALA A 418 4.40 10.36 -32.82
C ALA A 418 5.55 10.50 -33.82
N ASN A 419 5.24 10.50 -35.13
CA ASN A 419 6.22 10.68 -36.21
C ASN A 419 7.44 9.74 -36.15
N GLY A 420 7.27 8.52 -35.61
CA GLY A 420 8.37 7.58 -35.43
C GLY A 420 9.25 7.86 -34.21
N ASN A 421 8.83 8.71 -33.28
CA ASN A 421 9.48 8.85 -31.98
C ASN A 421 8.59 8.22 -30.91
N LEU A 422 9.15 7.31 -30.12
CA LEU A 422 8.47 6.68 -29.00
C LEU A 422 8.87 7.39 -27.69
N ASP A 423 7.89 7.99 -27.04
CA ASP A 423 8.02 8.54 -25.70
C ASP A 423 7.97 7.43 -24.65
N GLN A 424 9.13 7.15 -24.04
CA GLN A 424 9.27 6.14 -22.99
C GLN A 424 8.56 6.55 -21.69
N ALA A 425 8.38 7.85 -21.44
CA ALA A 425 7.64 8.33 -20.29
C ALA A 425 6.17 7.95 -20.43
N GLU A 426 5.62 7.93 -21.65
CA GLU A 426 4.22 7.61 -21.93
C GLU A 426 3.91 6.16 -22.35
N CYS A 427 4.93 5.34 -22.58
CA CYS A 427 4.71 3.95 -22.95
C CYS A 427 4.28 3.11 -21.74
N ILE A 428 3.16 2.37 -21.85
CA ILE A 428 2.69 1.41 -20.84
C ILE A 428 3.09 -0.06 -21.14
N ARG A 429 3.96 -0.26 -22.14
CA ARG A 429 4.50 -1.59 -22.51
C ARG A 429 3.44 -2.63 -22.84
N CYS A 430 2.36 -2.21 -23.51
CA CYS A 430 1.25 -3.07 -23.92
C CYS A 430 1.53 -3.99 -25.11
N LYS A 431 2.71 -3.87 -25.75
CA LYS A 431 3.19 -4.66 -26.90
C LYS A 431 2.39 -4.55 -28.21
N LYS A 432 1.19 -3.96 -28.23
CA LYS A 432 0.36 -3.78 -29.44
C LYS A 432 1.11 -3.21 -30.66
N CYS A 433 2.00 -2.24 -30.45
CA CYS A 433 2.81 -1.64 -31.53
C CYS A 433 3.89 -2.58 -32.08
N ILE A 434 4.47 -3.45 -31.25
CA ILE A 434 5.44 -4.47 -31.67
C ILE A 434 4.72 -5.54 -32.48
N ASP A 435 3.59 -6.04 -31.98
CA ASP A 435 2.82 -7.11 -32.63
C ASP A 435 2.23 -6.68 -33.98
N SER A 436 1.87 -5.40 -34.12
CA SER A 436 1.32 -4.86 -35.37
C SER A 436 2.38 -4.51 -36.41
N CYS A 437 3.67 -4.44 -36.03
CA CYS A 437 4.72 -3.98 -36.92
C CYS A 437 5.13 -5.07 -37.94
N LYS A 438 4.64 -4.95 -39.19
CA LYS A 438 4.99 -5.87 -40.29
C LYS A 438 6.49 -5.92 -40.62
N PHE A 439 7.24 -4.89 -40.26
CA PHE A 439 8.67 -4.77 -40.58
C PHE A 439 9.60 -5.19 -39.44
N GLY A 440 9.07 -5.55 -38.26
CA GLY A 440 9.89 -5.99 -37.11
C GLY A 440 10.89 -4.94 -36.59
N ILE A 441 10.57 -3.66 -36.75
CA ILE A 441 11.48 -2.54 -36.44
C ILE A 441 11.50 -2.19 -34.95
N LEU A 442 10.40 -2.45 -34.23
CA LEU A 442 10.27 -2.23 -32.80
C LEU A 442 10.72 -3.47 -32.03
N LYS A 443 11.66 -3.31 -31.09
CA LYS A 443 12.12 -4.36 -30.17
C LYS A 443 12.22 -3.87 -28.74
#